data_AF-A0AA35P1F3-F1
#
_entry.id   AF-A0AA35P1F3-F1
#
_cell.length_a   1.000
_cell.length_b   1.000
_cell.length_c   1.000
_cell.angle_alpha   90.00
_cell.angle_beta   90.00
_cell.angle_gamma   90.00
#
_symmetry.space_group_name_H-M   'P 1'
#
loop_
_entity.id
_entity.type
_entity.pdbx_description
1 polymer ?
#
loop_
_entity_poly.entity_id
_entity_poly.type
_entity_poly.pdbx_seq_one_letter_code
_entity_poly.pdbx_strand_id
1 'polypeptide(L)'
;MVAEFRRLHQFLEEQEKLLLAQMEKLEKEIAAQREEQLARLSRELSSLDSLIREMEEKLQEPATELLQDIGSSLQRSQEKENLEDPPVAFPPALKWRIWDFCDMNLFLEEVMKQFKDTLDSGLQLHQGKFQDLKEAQFQERGV
;
A
#
# COMPACT_ATOMS: atom_id res chain seq x y z
N MET A 1 -33.39 20.44 -1.30
CA MET A 1 -32.97 19.17 -1.94
C MET A 1 -31.79 19.37 -2.88
N VAL A 2 -31.88 20.14 -3.97
CA VAL A 2 -30.75 20.36 -4.92
C VAL A 2 -29.49 20.92 -4.24
N ALA A 3 -29.64 21.90 -3.34
CA ALA A 3 -28.51 22.48 -2.61
C ALA A 3 -27.81 21.47 -1.68
N GLU A 4 -28.59 20.64 -0.97
CA GLU A 4 -28.03 19.60 -0.08
C GLU A 4 -27.27 18.52 -0.86
N PHE A 5 -27.82 18.06 -1.99
CA PHE A 5 -27.10 17.12 -2.87
C PHE A 5 -25.81 17.73 -3.43
N ARG A 6 -25.82 19.01 -3.81
CA ARG A 6 -24.62 19.70 -4.27
C ARG A 6 -23.55 19.78 -3.17
N ARG A 7 -23.94 20.10 -1.94
CA ARG A 7 -23.04 20.15 -0.78
C ARG A 7 -22.43 18.78 -0.49
N LEU A 8 -23.24 17.73 -0.48
CA LEU A 8 -22.76 16.36 -0.28
C LEU A 8 -21.79 15.95 -1.39
N HIS A 9 -22.13 16.23 -2.65
CA HIS A 9 -21.27 15.90 -3.78
C HIS A 9 -19.91 16.60 -3.70
N GLN A 10 -19.89 17.90 -3.40
CA GLN A 10 -18.65 18.67 -3.22
C GLN A 10 -17.79 18.10 -2.09
N PHE A 11 -18.40 17.77 -0.95
CA PHE A 11 -17.69 17.15 0.16
C PHE A 11 -17.04 15.82 -0.25
N LEU A 12 -17.78 14.95 -0.96
CA LEU A 12 -17.25 13.67 -1.42
C LEU A 12 -16.09 13.85 -2.41
N GLU A 13 -16.19 14.79 -3.36
CA GLU A 13 -15.09 15.11 -4.29
C GLU A 13 -13.83 15.60 -3.55
N GLU A 14 -13.99 16.41 -2.51
CA GLU A 14 -12.87 16.88 -1.69
C GLU A 14 -12.20 15.75 -0.92
N GLN A 15 -12.99 14.84 -0.32
CA GLN A 15 -12.46 13.67 0.38
C GLN A 15 -11.77 12.69 -0.57
N GLU A 16 -12.35 12.42 -1.74
CA GLU A 16 -11.76 11.57 -2.77
C GLU A 16 -10.38 12.10 -3.19
N LYS A 17 -10.28 13.39 -3.53
CA LYS A 17 -9.01 14.02 -3.91
C LYS A 17 -7.95 13.92 -2.80
N LEU A 18 -8.35 14.14 -1.55
CA LEU A 18 -7.45 14.05 -0.41
C LEU A 18 -6.91 12.62 -0.23
N LEU A 19 -7.79 11.62 -0.25
CA LEU A 19 -7.42 10.22 -0.06
C LEU A 19 -6.53 9.72 -1.20
N LEU A 20 -6.86 10.05 -2.44
CA LEU A 20 -6.04 9.70 -3.61
C LEU A 20 -4.64 10.32 -3.54
N ALA A 21 -4.53 11.59 -3.14
CA ALA A 21 -3.23 12.25 -2.99
C ALA A 21 -2.38 11.61 -1.87
N GLN A 22 -3.01 11.20 -0.77
CA GLN A 22 -2.31 10.48 0.30
C GLN A 22 -1.88 9.07 -0.14
N MET A 23 -2.70 8.38 -0.92
CA MET A 23 -2.39 7.06 -1.49
C MET A 23 -1.22 7.16 -2.48
N GLU A 24 -1.23 8.14 -3.39
CA GLU A 24 -0.13 8.37 -4.32
C GLU A 24 1.19 8.67 -3.57
N LYS A 25 1.13 9.46 -2.49
CA LYS A 25 2.28 9.72 -1.64
C LYS A 25 2.80 8.43 -1.01
N LEU A 26 1.91 7.59 -0.48
CA LEU A 26 2.27 6.31 0.12
C LEU A 26 2.91 5.36 -0.90
N GLU A 27 2.37 5.26 -2.12
CA GLU A 27 2.93 4.45 -3.20
C GLU A 27 4.34 4.89 -3.58
N LYS A 28 4.59 6.21 -3.66
CA LYS A 28 5.92 6.77 -3.91
C LYS A 28 6.91 6.42 -2.79
N GLU A 29 6.49 6.53 -1.53
CA GLU A 29 7.33 6.14 -0.38
C GLU A 29 7.67 4.63 -0.42
N ILE A 30 6.72 3.77 -0.77
CA ILE A 30 6.94 2.33 -0.93
C ILE A 30 7.91 2.06 -2.08
N ALA A 31 7.73 2.72 -3.22
CA ALA A 31 8.60 2.56 -4.39
C ALA A 31 10.04 2.98 -4.07
N ALA A 32 10.23 4.14 -3.44
CA ALA A 32 11.54 4.63 -3.02
C ALA A 32 12.23 3.66 -2.06
N GLN A 33 11.51 3.14 -1.06
CA GLN A 33 12.05 2.15 -0.13
C GLN A 33 12.48 0.88 -0.87
N ARG A 34 11.67 0.38 -1.81
CA ARG A 34 11.99 -0.82 -2.61
C ARG A 34 13.23 -0.60 -3.46
N GLU A 35 13.35 0.56 -4.10
CA GLU A 35 14.50 0.91 -4.93
C GLU A 35 15.78 1.00 -4.10
N GLU A 36 15.73 1.60 -2.91
CA GLU A 36 16.87 1.66 -1.99
C GLU A 36 17.31 0.25 -1.55
N GLN A 37 16.35 -0.61 -1.17
CA GLN A 37 16.65 -2.00 -0.81
C GLN A 37 17.25 -2.76 -1.98
N LEU A 38 16.70 -2.61 -3.19
CA LEU A 38 17.22 -3.25 -4.39
C LEU A 38 18.65 -2.79 -4.70
N ALA A 39 18.92 -1.48 -4.65
CA ALA A 39 20.25 -0.92 -4.87
C ALA A 39 21.27 -1.39 -3.82
N ARG A 40 20.84 -1.62 -2.57
CA ARG A 40 21.70 -2.22 -1.54
C ARG A 40 22.02 -3.68 -1.87
N LEU A 41 21.00 -4.50 -2.12
CA LEU A 41 21.16 -5.91 -2.46
C LEU A 41 22.00 -6.10 -3.73
N SER A 42 21.84 -5.24 -4.74
CA SER A 42 22.66 -5.28 -5.95
C SER A 42 24.14 -4.97 -5.66
N ARG A 43 24.44 -4.06 -4.73
CA ARG A 43 25.83 -3.80 -4.30
C ARG A 43 26.41 -4.96 -3.52
N GLU A 44 25.63 -5.55 -2.62
CA GLU A 44 26.03 -6.74 -1.85
C GLU A 44 26.33 -7.91 -2.80
N LEU A 45 25.42 -8.18 -3.75
CA LEU A 45 25.58 -9.21 -4.77
C LEU A 45 26.83 -8.98 -5.63
N SER A 46 27.01 -7.77 -6.18
CA SER A 46 28.18 -7.44 -6.98
C SER A 46 29.48 -7.57 -6.19
N SER A 47 29.46 -7.21 -4.91
CA SER A 47 30.60 -7.39 -4.03
C SER A 47 30.90 -8.88 -3.83
N LEU A 48 29.88 -9.72 -3.60
CA LEU A 48 30.04 -11.17 -3.46
C LEU A 48 30.58 -11.80 -4.75
N ASP A 49 30.06 -11.41 -5.91
CA ASP A 49 30.59 -11.85 -7.21
C ASP A 49 32.07 -11.51 -7.38
N SER A 50 32.48 -10.30 -6.97
CA SER A 50 33.89 -9.91 -6.98
C SER A 50 34.75 -10.76 -6.05
N LEU A 51 34.23 -11.14 -4.88
CA LEU A 51 34.94 -12.00 -3.94
C LEU A 51 35.08 -13.42 -4.49
N ILE A 52 34.01 -13.97 -5.09
CA ILE A 52 34.03 -15.29 -5.73
C ILE A 52 35.09 -15.30 -6.85
N ARG A 53 35.07 -14.31 -7.74
CA ARG A 53 36.05 -14.21 -8.83
C ARG A 53 37.49 -14.11 -8.33
N GLU A 54 37.73 -13.33 -7.28
CA GLU A 54 39.07 -13.25 -6.70
C GLU A 54 39.54 -14.61 -6.14
N MET A 55 38.63 -15.34 -5.48
CA MET A 55 38.95 -16.69 -4.98
C MET A 55 39.18 -17.69 -6.11
N GLU A 56 38.41 -17.59 -7.20
CA GLU A 56 38.61 -18.40 -8.41
C GLU A 56 39.97 -18.09 -9.08
N GLU A 57 40.35 -16.82 -9.19
CA GLU A 57 41.64 -16.36 -9.72
C GLU A 57 42.80 -16.86 -8.84
N LYS A 58 42.68 -16.73 -7.51
CA LYS A 58 43.64 -17.27 -6.53
C LYS A 58 43.86 -18.77 -6.67
N LEU A 59 42.78 -19.53 -6.91
CA LEU A 59 42.89 -20.99 -7.12
C LEU A 59 43.67 -21.37 -8.39
N GLN A 60 43.82 -20.46 -9.36
CA GLN A 60 44.63 -20.69 -10.56
C GLN A 60 46.11 -20.31 -10.37
N GLU A 61 46.48 -19.62 -9.31
CA GLU A 61 47.86 -19.18 -9.06
C GLU A 61 48.78 -20.34 -8.66
N PRO A 62 50.10 -20.25 -8.94
CA PRO A 62 51.08 -21.18 -8.41
C PRO A 62 51.05 -21.24 -6.88
N ALA A 63 51.28 -22.42 -6.30
CA ALA A 63 51.23 -22.63 -4.85
C ALA A 63 52.11 -21.66 -4.03
N THR A 64 53.24 -21.22 -4.59
CA THR A 64 54.14 -20.26 -3.93
C THR A 64 53.58 -18.85 -3.83
N GLU A 65 52.75 -18.44 -4.80
CA GLU A 65 52.10 -17.12 -4.83
C GLU A 65 50.86 -17.15 -3.93
N LEU A 66 50.03 -18.18 -4.08
CA LEU A 66 48.84 -18.41 -3.25
C LEU A 66 49.15 -18.38 -1.74
N LEU A 67 50.24 -19.04 -1.31
CA LEU A 67 50.60 -19.10 0.11
C LEU A 67 51.02 -17.74 0.70
N GLN A 68 51.34 -16.73 -0.11
CA GLN A 68 51.73 -15.41 0.39
C GLN A 68 50.52 -14.56 0.83
N ASP A 69 49.35 -14.73 0.19
CA ASP A 69 48.21 -13.80 0.35
C ASP A 69 46.82 -14.47 0.49
N ILE A 70 46.77 -15.81 0.59
CA ILE A 70 45.53 -16.54 0.87
C ILE A 70 44.89 -16.15 2.21
N GLY A 71 45.71 -15.80 3.21
CA GLY A 71 45.22 -15.42 4.55
C GLY A 71 44.36 -14.16 4.55
N SER A 72 44.80 -13.11 3.86
CA SER A 72 44.02 -11.87 3.72
C SER A 72 42.75 -12.06 2.88
N SER A 73 42.83 -12.92 1.85
CA SER A 73 41.68 -13.24 0.99
C SER A 73 40.60 -13.99 1.77
N LEU A 74 41.01 -14.98 2.59
CA LEU A 74 40.12 -15.72 3.49
C LEU A 74 39.51 -14.82 4.56
N GLN A 75 40.30 -13.94 5.19
CA GLN A 75 39.81 -13.02 6.20
C GLN A 75 38.68 -12.13 5.64
N ARG A 76 38.89 -11.53 4.46
CA ARG A 76 37.88 -10.68 3.80
C ARG A 76 36.62 -11.46 3.40
N SER A 77 36.76 -12.74 3.06
CA SER A 77 35.60 -13.63 2.83
C SER A 77 34.81 -13.87 4.11
N GLN A 78 35.51 -14.12 5.21
CA GLN A 78 34.90 -14.37 6.52
C GLN A 78 34.22 -13.11 7.08
N GLU A 79 34.80 -11.94 6.88
CA GLU A 79 34.20 -10.66 7.27
C GLU A 79 32.84 -10.43 6.60
N LYS A 80 32.64 -10.92 5.36
CA LYS A 80 31.35 -10.83 4.68
C LYS A 80 30.28 -11.81 5.16
N GLU A 81 30.68 -13.00 5.60
CA GLU A 81 29.76 -13.98 6.18
C GLU A 81 29.13 -13.46 7.49
N ASN A 82 29.84 -12.56 8.19
CA ASN A 82 29.40 -12.00 9.47
C ASN A 82 28.59 -10.69 9.36
N LEU A 83 28.33 -10.19 8.15
CA LEU A 83 27.67 -8.90 7.88
C LEU A 83 26.18 -9.02 7.50
N GLU A 84 25.53 -10.18 7.69
CA GLU A 84 24.08 -10.31 7.48
C GLU A 84 23.30 -9.52 8.55
N ASP A 85 23.25 -8.20 8.39
CA ASP A 85 22.07 -7.47 8.82
C ASP A 85 20.89 -8.06 8.03
N PRO A 86 19.83 -8.55 8.70
CA PRO A 86 18.66 -9.07 8.02
C PRO A 86 18.15 -8.07 6.98
N PRO A 87 17.47 -8.52 5.91
CA PRO A 87 16.84 -7.62 4.95
C PRO A 87 16.09 -6.54 5.73
N VAL A 88 16.42 -5.26 5.50
CA VAL A 88 15.84 -4.17 6.27
C VAL A 88 14.36 -4.18 5.93
N ALA A 89 13.57 -4.68 6.88
CA ALA A 89 12.14 -4.74 6.74
C ALA A 89 11.62 -3.31 6.56
N PHE A 90 10.50 -3.17 5.83
CA PHE A 90 9.82 -1.88 5.74
C PHE A 90 9.69 -1.24 7.13
N PRO A 91 10.02 0.05 7.28
CA PRO A 91 9.89 0.75 8.54
C PRO A 91 8.49 0.50 9.14
N PRO A 92 8.36 0.22 10.45
CA PRO A 92 7.07 -0.06 11.08
C PRO A 92 6.01 1.01 10.75
N ALA A 93 6.39 2.28 10.75
CA ALA A 93 5.50 3.38 10.39
C ALA A 93 4.91 3.27 8.97
N LEU A 94 5.68 2.78 8.00
CA LEU A 94 5.22 2.58 6.63
C LEU A 94 4.26 1.39 6.54
N LYS A 95 4.54 0.31 7.28
CA LYS A 95 3.63 -0.85 7.37
C LYS A 95 2.29 -0.48 7.98
N TRP A 96 2.29 0.32 9.04
CA TRP A 96 1.06 0.84 9.67
C TRP A 96 0.22 1.64 8.68
N ARG A 97 0.83 2.58 7.95
CA ARG A 97 0.12 3.39 6.95
C ARG A 97 -0.48 2.55 5.82
N ILE A 98 0.22 1.51 5.37
CA ILE A 98 -0.33 0.56 4.38
C ILE A 98 -1.58 -0.13 4.95
N TRP A 99 -1.50 -0.58 6.20
CA TRP A 99 -2.61 -1.24 6.86
C TRP A 99 -3.80 -0.30 7.05
N ASP A 100 -3.56 0.95 7.47
CA ASP A 100 -4.58 1.98 7.62
C ASP A 100 -5.35 2.22 6.31
N PHE A 101 -4.66 2.26 5.16
CA PHE A 101 -5.32 2.41 3.86
C PHE A 101 -6.14 1.18 3.46
N CYS A 102 -5.70 -0.03 3.80
CA CYS A 102 -6.48 -1.24 3.58
C CYS A 102 -7.77 -1.25 4.43
N ASP A 103 -7.69 -0.82 5.69
CA ASP A 103 -8.84 -0.71 6.59
C ASP A 103 -9.82 0.38 6.13
N MET A 104 -9.30 1.52 5.68
CA MET A 104 -10.11 2.61 5.13
C MET A 104 -10.93 2.19 3.90
N ASN A 105 -10.40 1.33 3.03
CA ASN A 105 -11.17 0.82 1.89
C ASN A 105 -12.37 -0.03 2.34
N LEU A 106 -12.17 -0.93 3.31
CA LEU A 106 -13.25 -1.74 3.89
C LEU A 106 -14.29 -0.87 4.58
N PHE A 107 -13.84 0.14 5.32
CA PHE A 107 -14.71 1.11 5.97
C PHE A 107 -15.57 1.88 4.96
N LEU A 108 -14.98 2.37 3.86
CA LEU A 108 -15.69 3.11 2.82
C LEU A 108 -16.76 2.26 2.13
N GLU A 109 -16.48 0.98 1.86
CA GLU A 109 -17.45 0.05 1.27
C GLU A 109 -18.70 -0.10 2.15
N GLU A 110 -18.51 -0.29 3.46
CA GLU A 110 -19.61 -0.44 4.42
C GLU A 110 -20.42 0.86 4.56
N VAL A 111 -19.75 2.01 4.68
CA VAL A 111 -20.43 3.32 4.75
C VAL A 111 -21.23 3.61 3.48
N MET A 112 -20.66 3.31 2.30
CA MET A 112 -21.36 3.49 1.03
C MET A 112 -22.60 2.62 0.92
N LYS A 113 -22.53 1.38 1.40
CA LYS A 113 -23.67 0.47 1.44
C LYS A 113 -24.76 1.03 2.34
N GLN A 114 -24.44 1.41 3.57
CA GLN A 114 -25.40 1.99 4.51
C GLN A 114 -26.05 3.27 3.96
N PHE A 115 -25.27 4.12 3.29
CA PHE A 115 -25.78 5.33 2.65
C PHE A 115 -26.81 5.01 1.57
N LYS A 116 -26.53 4.04 0.68
CA LYS A 116 -27.47 3.60 -0.36
C LYS A 116 -28.75 3.03 0.24
N ASP A 117 -28.63 2.12 1.21
CA ASP A 117 -29.77 1.49 1.87
C ASP A 117 -30.69 2.53 2.55
N THR A 118 -30.08 3.54 3.18
CA THR A 118 -30.79 4.65 3.82
C THR A 118 -31.53 5.52 2.81
N LEU A 119 -30.88 5.86 1.68
CA LEU A 119 -31.51 6.62 0.61
C LEU A 119 -32.71 5.88 0.00
N ASP A 120 -32.54 4.59 -0.32
CA ASP A 120 -33.58 3.79 -0.92
C ASP A 120 -34.78 3.63 0.03
N SER A 121 -34.53 3.37 1.31
CA SER A 121 -35.57 3.28 2.35
C SER A 121 -36.35 4.59 2.48
N GLY A 122 -35.64 5.73 2.49
CA GLY A 122 -36.26 7.05 2.56
C GLY A 122 -37.15 7.35 1.35
N LEU A 123 -36.70 7.00 0.14
CA LEU A 123 -37.46 7.19 -1.10
C LEU A 123 -38.73 6.34 -1.13
N GLN A 124 -38.65 5.06 -0.74
CA GLN A 124 -39.80 4.16 -0.69
C GLN A 124 -40.86 4.63 0.32
N LEU A 125 -40.43 5.12 1.49
CA LEU A 125 -41.34 5.67 2.50
C LEU A 125 -42.15 6.86 1.96
N HIS A 126 -41.53 7.75 1.18
CA HIS A 126 -42.21 8.89 0.59
C HIS A 126 -43.15 8.49 -0.55
N GLN A 127 -42.85 7.44 -1.30
CA GLN A 127 -43.74 6.89 -2.33
C GLN A 127 -44.99 6.24 -1.73
N GLY A 128 -44.85 5.44 -0.67
CA GLY A 128 -45.97 4.81 0.03
C GLY A 128 -46.94 5.84 0.62
N LYS A 129 -46.41 6.86 1.32
CA LYS A 129 -47.22 7.97 1.87
C LYS A 129 -48.03 8.71 0.80
N PHE A 130 -47.48 8.87 -0.39
CA PHE A 130 -48.19 9.54 -1.50
C PHE A 130 -49.33 8.69 -2.06
N GLN A 131 -49.19 7.36 -2.00
CA GLN A 131 -50.21 6.42 -2.45
C GLN A 131 -51.35 6.32 -1.44
N ASP A 132 -51.03 6.22 -0.14
CA ASP A 132 -52.01 6.19 0.95
C ASP A 132 -52.85 7.48 0.99
N LEU A 133 -52.22 8.65 0.78
CA LEU A 133 -52.92 9.94 0.71
C LEU A 133 -53.85 10.05 -0.52
N LYS A 134 -53.46 9.46 -1.66
CA LYS A 134 -54.34 9.39 -2.84
C LYS A 134 -55.55 8.51 -2.58
N GLU A 135 -55.35 7.34 -1.96
CA GLU A 135 -56.44 6.42 -1.65
C GLU A 135 -57.45 7.02 -0.66
N ALA A 136 -56.98 7.72 0.39
CA ALA A 136 -57.84 8.41 1.34
C ALA A 136 -58.68 9.54 0.68
N GLN A 137 -58.08 10.34 -0.20
CA GLN A 137 -58.77 11.42 -0.92
C GLN A 137 -59.80 10.91 -1.94
N PHE A 138 -59.59 9.72 -2.53
CA PHE A 138 -60.56 9.09 -3.42
C PHE A 138 -61.77 8.52 -2.66
N GLN A 139 -61.57 8.01 -1.44
CA GLN A 139 -62.68 7.53 -0.61
C GLN A 139 -63.57 8.66 -0.06
N GLU A 140 -63.01 9.86 0.20
CA GLU A 140 -63.78 11.01 0.70
C GLU A 140 -64.64 11.70 -0.38
N ARG A 141 -64.31 11.59 -1.68
CA ARG A 141 -65.08 12.20 -2.78
C ARG A 141 -66.19 11.31 -3.35
N GLY A 142 -66.38 10.11 -2.79
CA GLY A 142 -67.32 9.09 -3.27
C GLY A 142 -68.69 9.07 -2.56
N VAL A 143 -69.15 10.19 -1.98
CA VAL A 143 -70.49 10.33 -1.36
C VAL A 143 -71.26 11.47 -2.00
#